data_AF-K0I2L6-F1
#
_entry.id   AF-K0I2L6-F1
#
_cell.length_a   1.000
_cell.length_b   1.000
_cell.length_c   1.000
_cell.angle_alpha   90.00
_cell.angle_beta   90.00
_cell.angle_gamma   90.00
#
_symmetry.space_group_name_H-M   'P 1'
#
loop_
_entity.id
_entity.type
_entity.pdbx_description
1 polymer ?
#
loop_
_entity_poly.entity_id
_entity_poly.type
_entity_poly.pdbx_seq_one_letter_code
_entity_poly.pdbx_strand_id
1 'polypeptide(L)'
;MDPQRAVDFLIEHSRQYAQAKADRVHLEHFRKSKKALLMNACQEKAVAAREQYAYSHPEYIALLEGLREAVRVEEALRWRLTAAQLRVEVWRSENANNRRLEGATR
;
A
#
# COMPACT_ATOMS: atom_id res chain seq x y z
N MET A 1 20.00 14.13 15.75
CA MET A 1 19.31 13.20 14.83
C MET A 1 20.07 13.19 13.51
N ASP A 2 20.34 12.01 12.93
CA ASP A 2 21.00 11.90 11.62
C ASP A 2 19.94 11.79 10.52
N PRO A 3 19.75 12.81 9.66
CA PRO A 3 18.78 12.80 8.58
C PRO A 3 19.14 11.79 7.47
N GLN A 4 20.42 11.43 7.33
CA GLN A 4 20.87 10.50 6.30
C GLN A 4 20.27 9.11 6.52
N ARG A 5 20.17 8.67 7.78
CA ARG A 5 19.50 7.42 8.15
C ARG A 5 18.03 7.36 7.73
N ALA A 6 17.34 8.50 7.67
CA ALA A 6 15.95 8.55 7.19
C ALA A 6 15.90 8.43 5.66
N VAL A 7 16.86 9.01 4.95
CA VAL A 7 17.01 8.85 3.49
C VAL A 7 17.35 7.41 3.13
N ASP A 8 18.30 6.80 3.83
CA ASP A 8 18.70 5.41 3.59
C ASP A 8 17.53 4.45 3.82
N PHE A 9 16.72 4.70 4.87
CA PHE A 9 15.49 3.94 5.12
C PHE A 9 14.50 4.04 3.95
N LEU A 10 14.32 5.23 3.37
CA LEU A 10 13.44 5.43 2.21
C LEU A 10 13.92 4.63 1.00
N ILE A 11 15.23 4.63 0.73
CA ILE A 11 15.83 3.91 -0.40
C ILE A 11 15.65 2.41 -0.20
N GLU A 12 16.01 1.89 0.97
CA GLU A 12 15.93 0.46 1.31
C GLU A 12 14.50 -0.09 1.17
N HIS A 13 13.50 0.67 1.60
CA HIS A 13 12.11 0.22 1.62
C HIS A 13 11.32 0.59 0.36
N SER A 14 11.89 1.39 -0.55
CA SER A 14 11.25 1.82 -1.79
C SER A 14 10.77 0.64 -2.64
N ARG A 15 11.61 -0.39 -2.79
CA ARG A 15 11.29 -1.60 -3.56
C ARG A 15 10.15 -2.41 -2.92
N GLN A 16 10.14 -2.50 -1.58
CA GLN A 16 9.08 -3.22 -0.86
C GLN A 16 7.73 -2.52 -1.05
N TYR A 17 7.71 -1.19 -0.95
CA TYR A 17 6.49 -0.42 -1.18
C TYR A 17 6.00 -0.52 -2.63
N ALA A 18 6.93 -0.45 -3.60
CA ALA A 18 6.59 -0.63 -5.01
C ALA A 18 5.94 -2.00 -5.28
N GLN A 19 6.48 -3.07 -4.69
CA GLN A 19 5.90 -4.41 -4.81
C GLN A 19 4.52 -4.49 -4.16
N ALA A 20 4.37 -4.00 -2.91
CA ALA A 20 3.08 -4.04 -2.22
C ALA A 20 1.98 -3.30 -3.00
N LYS A 21 2.32 -2.15 -3.60
CA LYS A 21 1.42 -1.39 -4.47
C LYS A 21 1.07 -2.14 -5.75
N ALA A 22 2.06 -2.76 -6.39
CA ALA A 22 1.83 -3.57 -7.58
C ALA A 22 0.87 -4.75 -7.28
N ASP A 23 1.09 -5.43 -6.15
CA ASP A 23 0.26 -6.57 -5.72
C ASP A 23 -1.19 -6.12 -5.45
N ARG A 24 -1.38 -5.03 -4.68
CA ARG A 24 -2.72 -4.49 -4.42
C ARG A 24 -3.45 -4.12 -5.72
N VAL A 25 -2.78 -3.37 -6.60
CA VAL A 25 -3.35 -2.92 -7.89
C VAL A 25 -3.70 -4.12 -8.77
N HIS A 26 -2.82 -5.12 -8.83
CA HIS A 26 -3.06 -6.33 -9.59
C HIS A 26 -4.31 -7.06 -9.09
N LEU A 27 -4.42 -7.31 -7.77
CA LEU A 27 -5.57 -8.01 -7.18
C LEU A 27 -6.87 -7.22 -7.37
N GLU A 28 -6.83 -5.90 -7.23
CA GLU A 28 -7.98 -5.02 -7.43
C GLU A 28 -8.55 -5.15 -8.86
N HIS A 29 -7.68 -5.11 -9.87
CA HIS A 29 -8.09 -5.27 -11.27
C HIS A 29 -8.46 -6.72 -11.60
N PHE A 30 -7.73 -7.69 -11.08
CA PHE A 30 -7.99 -9.11 -11.31
C PHE A 30 -9.33 -9.57 -10.72
N ARG A 31 -9.85 -8.90 -9.68
CA ARG A 31 -11.15 -9.20 -9.07
C ARG A 31 -12.29 -9.35 -10.08
N LYS A 32 -12.37 -8.48 -11.09
CA LYS A 32 -13.41 -8.56 -12.12
C LYS A 32 -13.20 -9.77 -13.03
N SER A 33 -11.96 -10.04 -13.43
CA SER A 33 -11.59 -11.22 -14.21
C SER A 33 -11.91 -12.51 -13.46
N LYS A 34 -11.57 -12.59 -12.16
CA LYS A 34 -11.85 -13.77 -11.34
C LYS A 34 -13.35 -14.03 -11.22
N LYS A 35 -14.18 -12.99 -11.01
CA LYS A 35 -15.64 -13.13 -11.04
C LYS A 35 -16.10 -13.74 -12.38
N ALA A 36 -15.64 -13.19 -13.49
CA ALA A 36 -16.05 -13.65 -14.83
C ALA A 36 -15.64 -15.12 -15.07
N LEU A 37 -14.43 -15.51 -14.66
CA LEU A 37 -13.97 -16.90 -14.74
C LEU A 37 -14.86 -17.84 -13.94
N LEU A 38 -15.24 -17.46 -12.72
CA LEU A 38 -16.10 -18.27 -11.86
C LEU A 38 -17.54 -18.34 -12.40
N MET A 39 -18.07 -17.23 -12.93
CA MET A 39 -19.35 -17.25 -13.63
C MET A 39 -19.30 -18.21 -14.83
N ASN A 40 -18.21 -18.24 -15.58
CA ASN A 40 -18.01 -19.16 -16.71
C ASN A 40 -17.90 -20.64 -16.30
N ALA A 41 -17.42 -20.92 -15.09
CA ALA A 41 -17.36 -22.27 -14.55
C ALA A 41 -18.72 -22.78 -14.04
N CYS A 42 -19.67 -21.89 -13.73
CA CYS A 42 -20.99 -22.26 -13.23
C CYS A 42 -21.91 -22.76 -14.38
N GLN A 43 -22.57 -23.90 -14.18
CA GLN A 43 -23.46 -24.53 -15.18
C GLN A 43 -24.88 -23.94 -15.20
N GLU A 44 -25.22 -23.09 -14.24
CA GLU A 44 -26.54 -22.46 -14.16
C GLU A 44 -26.84 -21.62 -15.40
N LYS A 45 -28.08 -21.67 -15.89
CA LYS A 45 -28.48 -20.90 -17.08
C LYS A 45 -28.77 -19.44 -16.75
N ALA A 46 -29.31 -19.18 -15.57
CA ALA A 46 -29.65 -17.83 -15.13
C ALA A 46 -28.39 -17.06 -14.74
N VAL A 47 -28.22 -15.86 -15.30
CA VAL A 47 -27.07 -14.99 -15.01
C VAL A 47 -26.97 -14.69 -13.49
N ALA A 48 -28.10 -14.41 -12.84
CA ALA A 48 -28.14 -14.14 -11.40
C ALA A 48 -27.61 -15.31 -10.55
N ALA A 49 -27.95 -16.55 -10.92
CA ALA A 49 -27.45 -17.74 -10.23
C ALA A 49 -25.94 -17.92 -10.41
N ARG A 50 -25.42 -17.65 -11.62
CA ARG A 50 -23.96 -17.66 -11.89
C ARG A 50 -23.22 -16.56 -11.13
N GLU A 51 -23.82 -15.39 -10.99
CA GLU A 51 -23.26 -14.30 -10.17
C GLU A 51 -23.21 -14.66 -8.69
N GLN A 52 -24.30 -15.21 -8.15
CA GLN A 52 -24.35 -15.67 -6.76
C GLN A 52 -23.31 -16.77 -6.50
N TYR A 53 -23.14 -17.70 -7.43
CA TYR A 53 -22.07 -18.69 -7.39
C TYR A 53 -20.69 -18.02 -7.34
N ALA A 54 -20.40 -17.09 -8.26
CA ALA A 54 -19.09 -16.46 -8.35
C ALA A 54 -18.74 -15.65 -7.09
N TYR A 55 -19.71 -14.93 -6.50
CA TYR A 55 -19.48 -14.14 -5.29
C TYR A 55 -19.33 -14.99 -4.03
N SER A 56 -20.03 -16.12 -3.95
CA SER A 56 -19.93 -17.05 -2.81
C SER A 56 -18.79 -18.07 -2.95
N HIS A 57 -18.13 -18.13 -4.12
CA HIS A 57 -17.07 -19.09 -4.37
C HIS A 57 -15.87 -18.88 -3.44
N PRO A 58 -15.29 -19.95 -2.84
CA PRO A 58 -14.15 -19.85 -1.93
C PRO A 58 -12.96 -19.07 -2.51
N GLU A 59 -12.66 -19.26 -3.79
CA GLU A 59 -11.56 -18.54 -4.44
C GLU A 59 -11.83 -17.03 -4.61
N TYR A 60 -13.09 -16.61 -4.76
CA TYR A 60 -13.42 -15.19 -4.83
C TYR A 60 -13.27 -14.55 -3.45
N ILE A 61 -13.71 -15.25 -2.40
CA ILE A 61 -13.54 -14.82 -1.01
C ILE A 61 -12.05 -14.74 -0.66
N ALA A 62 -11.26 -15.76 -1.01
CA ALA A 62 -9.81 -15.77 -0.81
C ALA A 62 -9.11 -14.61 -1.53
N LEU A 63 -9.57 -14.25 -2.74
CA LEU A 63 -9.07 -13.07 -3.46
C LEU A 63 -9.38 -11.76 -2.70
N LEU A 64 -10.57 -11.63 -2.11
CA LEU A 64 -10.90 -10.45 -1.30
C LEU A 64 -10.04 -10.36 -0.04
N GLU A 65 -9.79 -11.48 0.62
CA GLU A 65 -8.89 -11.55 1.78
C GLU A 65 -7.45 -11.18 1.40
N GLY A 66 -6.96 -11.69 0.25
CA GLY A 66 -5.66 -11.31 -0.30
C GLY A 66 -5.58 -9.82 -0.64
N LEU A 67 -6.63 -9.24 -1.23
CA LEU A 67 -6.70 -7.81 -1.51
C LEU A 67 -6.69 -6.99 -0.21
N ARG A 68 -7.42 -7.41 0.82
CA ARG A 68 -7.41 -6.76 2.15
C ARG A 68 -5.99 -6.74 2.73
N GLU A 69 -5.28 -7.86 2.65
CA GLU A 69 -3.92 -7.97 3.15
C GLU A 69 -2.94 -7.12 2.34
N ALA A 70 -3.04 -7.12 1.01
CA ALA A 70 -2.22 -6.27 0.14
C ALA A 70 -2.39 -4.77 0.45
N VAL A 71 -3.64 -4.33 0.68
CA VAL A 71 -3.93 -2.96 1.14
C VAL A 71 -3.23 -2.67 2.47
N ARG A 72 -3.34 -3.58 3.44
CA ARG A 72 -2.73 -3.41 4.77
C ARG A 72 -1.21 -3.26 4.69
N VAL A 73 -0.56 -4.08 3.87
CA VAL A 73 0.89 -4.04 3.68
C VAL A 73 1.32 -2.75 2.97
N GLU A 74 0.64 -2.37 1.88
CA GLU A 74 0.93 -1.11 1.17
C GLU A 74 0.79 0.09 2.09
N GLU A 75 -0.32 0.21 2.83
CA GLU A 75 -0.57 1.35 3.71
C GLU A 75 0.43 1.40 4.87
N ALA A 76 0.80 0.26 5.47
CA ALA A 76 1.82 0.23 6.52
C ALA A 76 3.17 0.74 6.00
N LEU A 77 3.59 0.32 4.81
CA LEU A 77 4.83 0.78 4.18
C LEU A 77 4.74 2.27 3.81
N ARG A 78 3.61 2.72 3.26
CA ARG A 78 3.35 4.13 2.93
C ARG A 78 3.57 5.02 4.14
N TRP A 79 2.93 4.71 5.27
CA TRP A 79 3.02 5.53 6.47
C TRP A 79 4.41 5.51 7.10
N ARG A 80 5.15 4.41 6.99
CA ARG A 80 6.57 4.35 7.41
C ARG A 80 7.45 5.26 6.55
N LEU A 81 7.28 5.23 5.23
CA LEU A 81 8.01 6.11 4.32
C LEU A 81 7.64 7.58 4.57
N THR A 82 6.35 7.90 4.74
CA THR A 82 5.91 9.26 5.10
C THR A 82 6.51 9.72 6.43
N ALA A 83 6.55 8.86 7.46
CA ALA A 83 7.20 9.20 8.71
C ALA A 83 8.69 9.49 8.54
N ALA A 84 9.40 8.72 7.71
CA ALA A 84 10.81 8.99 7.40
C ALA A 84 11.00 10.34 6.68
N GLN A 85 10.10 10.70 5.75
CA GLN A 85 10.12 12.03 5.11
C GLN A 85 9.89 13.15 6.12
N LEU A 86 8.87 13.03 6.98
CA LEU A 86 8.56 14.02 8.02
C LEU A 86 9.73 14.20 9.00
N ARG A 87 10.46 13.13 9.32
CA ARG A 87 11.67 13.21 10.16
C ARG A 87 12.74 14.11 9.55
N VAL A 88 12.93 14.05 8.23
CA VAL A 88 13.86 14.95 7.51
C VAL A 88 13.38 16.39 7.57
N GLU A 89 12.07 16.63 7.43
CA GLU A 89 11.48 17.97 7.50
C GLU A 89 11.58 18.60 8.89
N VAL A 90 11.33 17.82 9.94
CA VAL A 90 11.50 18.25 11.34
C VAL A 90 12.95 18.64 11.58
N TRP A 91 13.91 17.77 11.21
CA TRP A 91 15.34 18.07 11.34
C TRP A 91 15.71 19.36 10.60
N ARG A 92 15.23 19.55 9.36
CA ARG A 92 15.49 20.77 8.57
C ARG A 92 15.01 22.02 9.31
N SER A 93 13.85 21.93 9.97
CA SER A 93 13.22 23.03 10.69
C SER A 93 13.99 23.35 11.99
N GLU A 94 14.36 22.34 12.76
CA GLU A 94 15.19 22.48 13.97
C GLU A 94 16.54 23.12 13.64
N ASN A 95 17.22 22.68 12.57
CA ASN A 95 18.51 23.25 12.16
C ASN A 95 18.37 24.72 11.72
N ALA A 96 17.27 25.08 11.06
CA ALA A 96 17.02 26.48 10.69
C ALA A 96 16.80 27.37 11.93
N ASN A 97 16.10 26.85 12.94
CA ASN A 97 15.90 27.55 14.21
C ASN A 97 17.21 27.71 14.98
N ASN A 98 18.05 26.67 15.05
CA ASN A 98 19.35 26.72 15.72
C ASN A 98 20.27 27.77 15.08
N ARG A 99 20.36 27.82 13.74
CA ARG A 99 21.14 28.86 13.05
C ARG A 99 20.67 30.29 13.35
N ARG A 100 19.36 30.49 13.50
CA ARG A 100 18.80 31.80 13.88
C ARG A 100 19.19 32.19 15.31
N LEU A 101 19.14 31.24 16.24
CA LEU A 101 19.54 31.46 17.64
C LEU A 101 21.04 31.74 17.76
N GLU A 102 21.89 31.00 17.04
CA GLU A 102 23.34 31.25 16.98
C GLU A 102 23.67 32.64 16.43
N GLY A 103 22.93 33.12 15.43
CA GLY A 103 23.09 34.46 14.89
C GLY A 103 22.59 35.57 15.82
N ALA A 104 21.61 35.28 16.70
CA ALA A 104 21.07 36.25 17.66
C ALA A 104 21.86 36.33 18.97
N THR A 105 22.68 35.33 19.27
CA THR A 105 23.54 35.26 20.46
C THR A 105 24.99 35.70 20.20
N ARG A 106 25.27 36.16 18.97
CA ARG A 106 26.56 36.70 18.52
C ARG A 106 26.49 38.21 18.39
#